data_AF-A0A819QAD6-F1
#
_entry.id   AF-A0A819QAD6-F1
#
_cell.length_a   1.000
_cell.length_b   1.000
_cell.length_c   1.000
_cell.angle_alpha   90.00
_cell.angle_beta   90.00
_cell.angle_gamma   90.00
#
_symmetry.space_group_name_H-M   'P 1'
#
loop_
_entity.id
_entity.type
_entity.pdbx_description
1 polymer ?
#
loop_
_entity_poly.entity_id
_entity_poly.type
_entity_poly.pdbx_seq_one_letter_code
_entity_poly.pdbx_strand_id
1 'polypeptide(L)'
;LEIGEATRRGLNNLSDEENKSFFSDIRNIYSSITKELIRTLPLNNDLLRHLQCLHPIMRHSKTSHISIMNIARSFPQMIIPDDIDRINAEWYIYQNEKIPNEWYEKTNEYHSIDYYWKNIFTIKTNTGTDKFIALSKLIKCVLSLSHGNADVERGFSENAFLLTDDRSLLSDASINGLRATRDGVKFFGNGKPHEVPITKALIDSIRNAHSRYCIDLEKRQQELLIKENLKKEQQIKNNCFIKKQNNLYDEQKSLHKNLTNIQKMIDEGTERLTKAISLKDFKEIETSLLLIEGGNKKLAMTNTHIVYNTNQLNQLRKKQKK
;
A
#
# COMPACT_ATOMS: atom_id res chain seq x y z
N LEU A 1 -21.12 24.96 -27.23
CA LEU A 1 -21.54 24.02 -26.17
C LEU A 1 -23.01 23.76 -26.40
N GLU A 2 -23.39 22.56 -26.82
CA GLU A 2 -24.81 22.24 -26.99
C GLU A 2 -25.44 22.07 -25.61
N ILE A 3 -26.39 22.93 -25.28
CA ILE A 3 -27.16 22.85 -24.04
C ILE A 3 -28.58 22.41 -24.37
N GLY A 4 -29.15 21.59 -23.48
CA GLY A 4 -30.54 21.15 -23.62
C GLY A 4 -31.52 22.31 -23.53
N GLU A 5 -32.68 22.13 -24.16
CA GLU A 5 -33.72 23.17 -24.28
C GLU A 5 -34.23 23.67 -22.92
N ALA A 6 -34.30 22.79 -21.91
CA ALA A 6 -34.66 23.15 -20.54
C ALA A 6 -33.64 24.11 -19.90
N THR A 7 -32.35 23.84 -20.07
CA THR A 7 -31.26 24.69 -19.55
C THR A 7 -31.26 26.04 -20.27
N ARG A 8 -31.50 26.06 -21.58
CA ARG A 8 -31.58 27.30 -22.38
C ARG A 8 -32.69 28.23 -21.88
N ARG A 9 -33.87 27.70 -21.55
CA ARG A 9 -34.97 28.49 -20.96
C ARG A 9 -34.62 29.06 -19.60
N GLY A 10 -33.87 28.32 -18.77
CA GLY A 10 -33.40 28.80 -17.47
C GLY A 10 -32.39 29.96 -17.59
N LEU A 11 -31.49 29.90 -18.58
CA LEU A 11 -30.47 30.94 -18.82
C LEU A 11 -31.07 32.26 -19.33
N ASN A 12 -32.18 32.21 -20.07
CA ASN A 12 -32.88 33.42 -20.52
C ASN A 12 -33.47 34.26 -19.37
N ASN A 13 -33.62 33.68 -18.18
CA ASN A 13 -34.14 34.37 -16.99
C ASN A 13 -33.02 34.96 -16.12
N LEU A 14 -31.76 34.73 -16.47
CA LEU A 14 -30.59 35.21 -15.72
C LEU A 14 -30.02 36.48 -16.36
N SER A 15 -29.29 37.26 -15.56
CA SER A 15 -28.55 38.41 -16.06
C SER A 15 -27.38 38.00 -16.97
N ASP A 16 -26.90 38.92 -17.80
CA ASP A 16 -25.78 38.66 -18.71
C ASP A 16 -24.47 38.28 -17.98
N GLU A 17 -24.26 38.78 -16.75
CA GLU A 17 -23.11 38.42 -15.93
C GLU A 17 -23.22 36.99 -15.37
N GLU A 18 -24.39 36.60 -14.88
CA GLU A 18 -24.66 35.25 -14.40
C GLU A 18 -24.57 34.22 -15.53
N ASN A 19 -25.06 34.57 -16.73
CA ASN A 19 -24.93 33.74 -17.92
C ASN A 19 -23.46 33.53 -18.31
N LYS A 20 -22.64 34.58 -18.27
CA LYS A 20 -21.19 34.46 -18.52
C LYS A 20 -20.50 33.61 -17.45
N SER A 21 -20.86 33.78 -16.17
CA SER A 21 -20.33 32.94 -15.09
C SER A 21 -20.68 31.47 -15.30
N PHE A 22 -21.95 31.16 -15.61
CA PHE A 22 -22.41 29.80 -15.85
C PHE A 22 -21.61 29.09 -16.97
N PHE A 23 -21.39 29.75 -18.12
CA PHE A 23 -20.59 29.15 -19.19
C PHE A 23 -19.10 29.02 -18.81
N SER A 24 -18.56 29.95 -18.03
CA SER A 24 -17.21 29.86 -17.48
C SER A 24 -17.08 28.66 -16.54
N ASP A 25 -18.05 28.47 -15.64
CA ASP A 25 -18.08 27.38 -14.68
C ASP A 25 -18.22 26.02 -15.38
N ILE A 26 -19.08 25.91 -16.38
CA ILE A 26 -19.18 24.70 -17.21
C ILE A 26 -17.84 24.40 -17.90
N ARG A 27 -17.20 25.42 -18.48
CA ARG A 27 -15.90 25.24 -19.12
C ARG A 27 -14.85 24.79 -18.11
N ASN A 28 -14.88 25.32 -16.90
CA ASN A 28 -14.01 24.92 -15.80
C ASN A 28 -14.28 23.49 -15.34
N ILE A 29 -15.54 23.05 -15.30
CA ILE A 29 -15.93 21.67 -15.01
C ILE A 29 -15.36 20.73 -16.08
N TYR A 30 -15.61 20.99 -17.37
CA TYR A 30 -15.06 20.17 -18.45
C TYR A 30 -13.53 20.16 -18.46
N SER A 31 -12.90 21.31 -18.19
CA SER A 31 -11.43 21.41 -18.05
C SER A 31 -10.92 20.55 -16.89
N SER A 32 -11.60 20.57 -15.74
CA SER A 32 -11.23 19.80 -14.56
C SER A 32 -11.40 18.30 -14.79
N ILE A 33 -12.54 17.88 -15.38
CA ILE A 33 -12.78 16.48 -15.78
C ILE A 33 -11.71 16.03 -16.77
N THR A 34 -11.41 16.84 -17.78
CA THR A 34 -10.40 16.48 -18.80
C THR A 34 -9.01 16.36 -18.20
N LYS A 35 -8.61 17.27 -17.30
CA LYS A 35 -7.33 17.15 -16.57
C LYS A 35 -7.27 15.87 -15.74
N GLU A 36 -8.37 15.54 -15.08
CA GLU A 36 -8.46 14.32 -14.28
C GLU A 36 -8.43 13.05 -15.14
N LEU A 37 -9.12 13.04 -16.29
CA LEU A 37 -9.05 11.95 -17.27
C LEU A 37 -7.65 11.79 -17.83
N ILE A 38 -6.97 12.88 -18.21
CA ILE A 38 -5.57 12.81 -18.68
C ILE A 38 -4.65 12.27 -17.58
N ARG A 39 -4.89 12.63 -16.31
CA ARG A 39 -4.13 12.16 -15.16
C ARG A 39 -4.36 10.68 -14.86
N THR A 40 -5.58 10.20 -15.03
CA THR A 40 -6.00 8.85 -14.61
C THR A 40 -5.93 7.82 -15.73
N LEU A 41 -6.19 8.22 -16.98
CA LEU A 41 -6.12 7.33 -18.12
C LEU A 41 -4.65 7.06 -18.49
N PRO A 42 -4.29 5.80 -18.79
CA PRO A 42 -2.93 5.43 -19.18
C PRO A 42 -2.62 5.82 -20.64
N LEU A 43 -2.92 7.07 -21.04
CA LEU A 43 -2.76 7.56 -22.42
C LEU A 43 -1.30 7.55 -22.89
N ASN A 44 -0.37 7.75 -21.94
CA ASN A 44 1.08 7.72 -22.19
C ASN A 44 1.70 6.36 -21.86
N ASN A 45 0.91 5.30 -21.70
CA ASN A 45 1.43 3.98 -21.42
C ASN A 45 1.95 3.34 -22.71
N ASP A 46 3.27 3.33 -22.86
CA ASP A 46 3.96 2.78 -24.03
C ASP A 46 3.61 1.30 -24.26
N LEU A 47 3.43 0.51 -23.21
CA LEU A 47 3.04 -0.90 -23.35
C LEU A 47 1.70 -1.01 -24.06
N LEU A 48 0.67 -0.30 -23.60
CA LEU A 48 -0.68 -0.33 -24.21
C LEU A 48 -0.66 0.13 -25.67
N ARG A 49 0.19 1.10 -26.00
CA ARG A 49 0.40 1.54 -27.38
C ARG A 49 1.00 0.43 -28.23
N HIS A 50 2.00 -0.29 -27.72
CA HIS A 50 2.59 -1.42 -28.44
C HIS A 50 1.59 -2.57 -28.61
N LEU A 51 0.70 -2.83 -27.63
CA LEU A 51 -0.31 -3.92 -27.70
C LEU A 51 -1.22 -3.86 -28.93
N GLN A 52 -1.38 -2.70 -29.55
CA GLN A 52 -2.14 -2.54 -30.79
C GLN A 52 -1.64 -3.47 -31.91
N CYS A 53 -0.35 -3.86 -31.91
CA CYS A 53 0.21 -4.77 -32.92
C CYS A 53 -0.42 -6.17 -32.91
N LEU A 54 -1.11 -6.55 -31.83
CA LEU A 54 -1.81 -7.84 -31.74
C LEU A 54 -3.11 -7.88 -32.56
N HIS A 55 -3.62 -6.73 -32.99
CA HIS A 55 -4.78 -6.67 -33.84
C HIS A 55 -4.45 -7.20 -35.26
N PRO A 56 -5.30 -8.04 -35.88
CA PRO A 56 -5.04 -8.63 -37.21
C PRO A 56 -4.68 -7.59 -38.28
N ILE A 57 -5.37 -6.44 -38.29
CA ILE A 57 -5.12 -5.32 -39.21
C ILE A 57 -3.71 -4.73 -39.05
N MET A 58 -3.16 -4.74 -37.83
CA MET A 58 -1.85 -4.16 -37.54
C MET A 58 -0.69 -5.11 -37.91
N ARG A 59 -0.98 -6.35 -38.32
CA ARG A 59 0.03 -7.37 -38.66
C ARG A 59 1.09 -6.88 -39.65
N HIS A 60 0.67 -6.17 -40.70
CA HIS A 60 1.56 -5.64 -41.73
C HIS A 60 1.97 -4.18 -41.49
N SER A 61 1.65 -3.61 -40.33
CA SER A 61 2.08 -2.26 -39.98
C SER A 61 3.61 -2.21 -39.83
N LYS A 62 4.22 -1.11 -40.29
CA LYS A 62 5.66 -0.85 -40.14
C LYS A 62 6.12 -0.84 -38.68
N THR A 63 5.22 -0.51 -37.75
CA THR A 63 5.53 -0.44 -36.31
C THR A 63 5.33 -1.76 -35.58
N SER A 64 4.61 -2.73 -36.18
CA SER A 64 4.22 -3.98 -35.52
C SER A 64 5.40 -4.78 -34.97
N HIS A 65 6.47 -4.84 -35.74
CA HIS A 65 7.70 -5.54 -35.37
C HIS A 65 8.39 -4.91 -34.15
N ILE A 66 8.53 -3.59 -34.16
CA ILE A 66 9.13 -2.85 -33.04
C ILE A 66 8.24 -3.02 -31.79
N SER A 67 6.93 -2.93 -31.97
CA SER A 67 5.96 -3.10 -30.89
C SER A 67 6.07 -4.47 -30.22
N ILE A 68 6.11 -5.57 -30.97
CA ILE A 68 6.19 -6.91 -30.37
C ILE A 68 7.50 -7.13 -29.61
N MET A 69 8.61 -6.56 -30.11
CA MET A 69 9.91 -6.63 -29.43
C MET A 69 9.92 -5.82 -28.12
N ASN A 70 9.30 -4.64 -28.13
CA ASN A 70 9.16 -3.83 -26.92
C ASN A 70 8.24 -4.50 -25.89
N ILE A 71 7.17 -5.16 -26.34
CA ILE A 71 6.32 -5.98 -25.48
C ILE A 71 7.15 -7.12 -24.85
N ALA A 72 7.89 -7.90 -25.64
CA ALA A 72 8.71 -9.01 -25.13
C ALA A 72 9.70 -8.56 -24.03
N ARG A 73 10.37 -7.43 -24.26
CA ARG A 73 11.31 -6.83 -23.29
C ARG A 73 10.64 -6.32 -22.02
N SER A 74 9.35 -6.03 -22.06
CA SER A 74 8.57 -5.54 -20.92
C SER A 74 8.15 -6.67 -19.96
N PHE A 75 8.34 -7.95 -20.33
CA PHE A 75 8.00 -9.12 -19.52
C PHE A 75 9.21 -10.03 -19.20
N PRO A 76 10.28 -9.51 -18.55
CA PRO A 76 11.51 -10.27 -18.30
C PRO A 76 11.31 -11.45 -17.33
N GLN A 77 10.25 -11.45 -16.53
CA GLN A 77 9.94 -12.53 -15.59
C GLN A 77 9.40 -13.78 -16.30
N MET A 78 8.81 -13.63 -17.50
CA MET A 78 8.19 -14.74 -18.24
C MET A 78 8.97 -15.09 -19.50
N ILE A 79 9.65 -14.12 -20.11
CA ILE A 79 10.39 -14.27 -21.37
C ILE A 79 11.88 -14.16 -21.10
N ILE A 80 12.61 -15.24 -21.36
CA ILE A 80 14.07 -15.27 -21.25
C ILE A 80 14.71 -14.61 -22.47
N PRO A 81 15.97 -14.14 -22.40
CA PRO A 81 16.64 -13.49 -23.54
C PRO A 81 16.62 -14.31 -24.84
N ASP A 82 16.87 -15.62 -24.76
CA ASP A 82 16.81 -16.53 -25.92
C ASP A 82 15.42 -16.61 -26.57
N ASP A 83 14.35 -16.45 -25.77
CA ASP A 83 12.98 -16.42 -26.29
C ASP A 83 12.76 -15.12 -27.11
N ILE A 84 13.46 -14.01 -26.82
CA ILE A 84 13.28 -12.74 -27.55
C ILE A 84 13.73 -12.88 -29.01
N ASP A 85 14.90 -13.47 -29.25
CA ASP A 85 15.40 -13.71 -30.61
C ASP A 85 14.51 -14.70 -31.36
N ARG A 86 13.94 -15.66 -30.64
CA ARG A 86 12.96 -16.60 -31.19
C ARG A 86 11.64 -15.92 -31.54
N ILE A 87 11.12 -15.04 -30.68
CA ILE A 87 9.92 -14.24 -30.95
C ILE A 87 10.14 -13.33 -32.16
N ASN A 88 11.34 -12.77 -32.31
CA ASN A 88 11.72 -11.96 -33.46
C ASN A 88 11.55 -12.75 -34.77
N ALA A 89 12.17 -13.93 -34.85
CA ALA A 89 12.04 -14.82 -36.02
C ALA A 89 10.60 -15.31 -36.24
N GLU A 90 9.92 -15.74 -35.17
CA GLU A 90 8.54 -16.22 -35.21
C GLU A 90 7.57 -15.12 -35.66
N TRP A 91 7.79 -13.85 -35.30
CA TRP A 91 6.96 -12.73 -35.75
C TRP A 91 7.12 -12.47 -37.25
N TYR A 92 8.34 -12.55 -37.79
CA TYR A 92 8.56 -12.43 -39.24
C TYR A 92 7.87 -13.56 -40.01
N ILE A 93 7.94 -14.79 -39.50
CA ILE A 93 7.21 -15.92 -40.08
C ILE A 93 5.70 -15.67 -40.00
N TYR A 94 5.22 -15.23 -38.83
CA TYR A 94 3.83 -14.88 -38.62
C TYR A 94 3.36 -13.78 -39.57
N GLN A 95 4.17 -12.78 -39.95
CA GLN A 95 3.76 -11.75 -40.91
C GLN A 95 3.59 -12.30 -42.34
N ASN A 96 4.33 -13.35 -42.70
CA ASN A 96 4.31 -13.91 -44.05
C ASN A 96 3.36 -15.10 -44.22
N GLU A 97 2.75 -15.57 -43.13
CA GLU A 97 1.79 -16.67 -43.15
C GLU A 97 0.52 -16.35 -43.96
N LYS A 98 -0.15 -17.35 -44.54
CA LYS A 98 -1.46 -17.15 -45.13
C LYS A 98 -2.53 -17.40 -44.07
N ILE A 99 -3.16 -16.33 -43.59
CA ILE A 99 -4.19 -16.39 -42.55
C ILE A 99 -5.56 -16.20 -43.21
N PRO A 100 -6.51 -17.15 -43.05
CA PRO A 100 -7.87 -17.00 -43.58
C PRO A 100 -8.60 -15.80 -42.97
N ASN A 101 -9.34 -15.05 -43.79
CA ASN A 101 -10.12 -13.90 -43.33
C ASN A 101 -11.17 -14.28 -42.27
N GLU A 102 -11.71 -15.50 -42.38
CA GLU A 102 -12.67 -16.09 -41.43
C GLU A 102 -12.14 -16.17 -39.99
N TRP A 103 -10.83 -16.09 -39.79
CA TRP A 103 -10.26 -16.16 -38.44
C TRP A 103 -10.36 -14.84 -37.68
N TYR A 104 -10.60 -13.73 -38.38
CA TYR A 104 -10.75 -12.41 -37.77
C TYR A 104 -12.02 -11.66 -38.17
N GLU A 105 -12.68 -12.00 -39.28
CA GLU A 105 -13.95 -11.43 -39.71
C GLU A 105 -15.11 -12.44 -39.57
N LYS A 106 -16.23 -11.97 -39.01
CA LYS A 106 -17.50 -12.70 -38.84
C LYS A 106 -18.64 -11.81 -39.32
N THR A 107 -19.25 -12.08 -40.48
CA THR A 107 -20.50 -11.41 -40.96
C THR A 107 -20.67 -9.94 -40.49
N ASN A 108 -19.80 -9.04 -40.96
CA ASN A 108 -19.71 -7.60 -40.61
C ASN A 108 -19.22 -7.22 -39.20
N GLU A 109 -18.71 -8.16 -38.42
CA GLU A 109 -18.07 -7.93 -37.10
C GLU A 109 -16.69 -8.60 -37.04
N TYR A 110 -15.85 -8.18 -36.11
CA TYR A 110 -14.57 -8.87 -35.84
C TYR A 110 -14.76 -9.94 -34.78
N HIS A 111 -14.08 -11.07 -34.94
CA HIS A 111 -13.93 -12.05 -33.86
C HIS A 111 -13.15 -11.46 -32.69
N SER A 112 -13.37 -11.99 -31.48
CA SER A 112 -12.52 -11.67 -30.31
C SER A 112 -11.05 -11.94 -30.63
N ILE A 113 -10.16 -11.08 -30.13
CA ILE A 113 -8.71 -11.21 -30.30
C ILE A 113 -8.19 -12.58 -29.81
N ASP A 114 -8.82 -13.13 -28.77
CA ASP A 114 -8.48 -14.45 -28.23
C ASP A 114 -8.80 -15.57 -29.22
N TYR A 115 -9.93 -15.46 -29.92
CA TYR A 115 -10.34 -16.44 -30.93
C TYR A 115 -9.36 -16.44 -32.11
N TYR A 116 -8.98 -15.24 -32.56
CA TYR A 116 -7.98 -15.08 -33.62
C TYR A 116 -6.65 -15.75 -33.25
N TRP A 117 -6.05 -15.36 -32.11
CA TRP A 117 -4.75 -15.89 -31.70
C TRP A 117 -4.80 -17.39 -31.36
N LYS A 118 -5.93 -17.89 -30.83
CA LYS A 118 -6.15 -19.33 -30.64
C LYS A 118 -5.97 -20.09 -31.95
N ASN A 119 -6.52 -19.59 -33.06
CA ASN A 119 -6.39 -20.23 -34.36
C ASN A 119 -4.96 -20.11 -34.93
N ILE A 120 -4.26 -19.00 -34.68
CA ILE A 120 -2.84 -18.88 -35.06
C ILE A 120 -1.98 -19.92 -34.35
N PHE A 121 -2.26 -20.20 -33.07
CA PHE A 121 -1.50 -21.18 -32.30
C PHE A 121 -1.76 -22.63 -32.71
N THR A 122 -2.79 -22.92 -33.50
CA THR A 122 -3.00 -24.28 -34.04
C THR A 122 -2.16 -24.57 -35.28
N ILE A 123 -1.50 -23.55 -35.86
CA ILE A 123 -0.64 -23.72 -37.03
C ILE A 123 0.60 -24.53 -36.64
N LYS A 124 0.80 -25.64 -37.35
CA LYS A 124 1.93 -26.57 -37.15
C LYS A 124 2.92 -26.48 -38.29
N THR A 125 4.17 -26.79 -37.97
CA THR A 125 5.24 -26.99 -38.95
C THR A 125 5.04 -28.34 -39.65
N ASN A 126 5.70 -28.57 -40.78
CA ASN A 126 5.68 -29.83 -41.52
C ASN A 126 6.12 -31.05 -40.68
N THR A 127 6.83 -30.82 -39.58
CA THR A 127 7.27 -31.81 -38.58
C THR A 127 6.22 -32.10 -37.50
N GLY A 128 5.05 -31.46 -37.54
CA GLY A 128 3.97 -31.63 -36.57
C GLY A 128 4.13 -30.84 -35.26
N THR A 129 5.21 -30.07 -35.12
CA THR A 129 5.45 -29.19 -33.96
C THR A 129 4.78 -27.83 -34.13
N ASP A 130 4.32 -27.24 -33.04
CA ASP A 130 3.71 -25.90 -33.05
C ASP A 130 4.69 -24.87 -33.64
N LYS A 131 4.19 -24.04 -34.55
CA LYS A 131 5.04 -23.12 -35.34
C LYS A 131 5.46 -21.88 -34.55
N PHE A 132 4.69 -21.49 -33.54
CA PHE A 132 4.83 -20.22 -32.80
C PHE A 132 4.93 -20.48 -31.28
N ILE A 133 6.02 -21.10 -30.83
CA ILE A 133 6.14 -21.54 -29.43
C ILE A 133 6.40 -20.34 -28.51
N ALA A 134 7.45 -19.56 -28.79
CA ALA A 134 7.83 -18.44 -27.94
C ALA A 134 6.84 -17.27 -28.09
N LEU A 135 6.34 -17.05 -29.30
CA LEU A 135 5.32 -16.05 -29.58
C LEU A 135 3.99 -16.37 -28.90
N SER A 136 3.54 -17.63 -28.91
CA SER A 136 2.30 -18.00 -28.22
C SER A 136 2.39 -17.80 -26.71
N LYS A 137 3.55 -18.10 -26.12
CA LYS A 137 3.82 -17.82 -24.71
C LYS A 137 3.68 -16.33 -24.42
N LEU A 138 4.36 -15.46 -25.18
CA LEU A 138 4.27 -14.01 -25.00
C LEU A 138 2.83 -13.50 -25.09
N ILE A 139 2.12 -13.88 -26.15
CA ILE A 139 0.77 -13.37 -26.42
C ILE A 139 -0.22 -13.84 -25.37
N LYS A 140 -0.13 -15.10 -24.91
CA LYS A 140 -0.95 -15.59 -23.79
C LYS A 140 -0.72 -14.79 -22.51
N CYS A 141 0.53 -14.44 -22.21
CA CYS A 141 0.85 -13.60 -21.05
C CYS A 141 0.19 -12.22 -21.17
N VAL A 142 0.31 -11.61 -22.35
CA VAL A 142 -0.23 -10.27 -22.62
C VAL A 142 -1.76 -10.25 -22.60
N LEU A 143 -2.42 -11.23 -23.22
CA LEU A 143 -3.88 -11.34 -23.23
C LEU A 143 -4.45 -11.72 -21.86
N SER A 144 -3.62 -12.26 -20.95
CA SER A 144 -4.02 -12.50 -19.56
C SER A 144 -4.00 -11.24 -18.67
N LEU A 145 -3.51 -10.10 -19.18
CA LEU A 145 -3.56 -8.85 -18.45
C LEU A 145 -5.01 -8.38 -18.29
N SER A 146 -5.37 -8.02 -17.06
CA SER A 146 -6.68 -7.43 -16.75
C SER A 146 -6.86 -6.11 -17.50
N HIS A 147 -7.89 -6.02 -18.34
CA HIS A 147 -8.16 -4.87 -19.21
C HIS A 147 -9.10 -3.83 -18.58
N GLY A 148 -9.34 -3.90 -17.27
CA GLY A 148 -10.07 -2.89 -16.52
C GLY A 148 -10.57 -3.39 -15.17
N ASN A 149 -11.24 -2.51 -14.43
CA ASN A 149 -11.84 -2.84 -13.13
C ASN A 149 -13.14 -3.63 -13.26
N ALA A 150 -13.71 -3.77 -14.46
CA ALA A 150 -15.00 -4.40 -14.69
C ALA A 150 -15.07 -5.84 -14.17
N ASP A 151 -13.98 -6.63 -14.29
CA ASP A 151 -13.93 -7.99 -13.77
C ASP A 151 -13.88 -8.01 -12.23
N VAL A 152 -13.17 -7.06 -11.62
CA VAL A 152 -13.11 -6.89 -10.17
C VAL A 152 -14.47 -6.44 -9.63
N GLU A 153 -15.12 -5.49 -10.30
CA GLU A 153 -16.45 -4.98 -9.96
C GLU A 153 -17.53 -6.06 -10.11
N ARG A 154 -17.50 -6.83 -11.20
CA ARG A 154 -18.33 -8.03 -11.35
C ARG A 154 -18.09 -8.99 -10.19
N GLY A 155 -16.83 -9.15 -9.78
CA GLY A 155 -16.49 -9.93 -8.60
C GLY A 155 -17.14 -9.38 -7.33
N PHE A 156 -17.12 -8.07 -7.11
CA PHE A 156 -17.81 -7.46 -5.97
C PHE A 156 -19.33 -7.66 -6.02
N SER A 157 -19.97 -7.55 -7.19
CA SER A 157 -21.40 -7.87 -7.32
C SER A 157 -21.71 -9.33 -6.99
N GLU A 158 -20.86 -10.26 -7.42
CA GLU A 158 -20.99 -11.67 -7.05
C GLU A 158 -20.78 -11.91 -5.55
N ASN A 159 -19.90 -11.13 -4.91
CA ASN A 159 -19.69 -11.15 -3.45
C ASN A 159 -20.88 -10.56 -2.70
N ALA A 160 -21.53 -9.53 -3.22
CA ALA A 160 -22.74 -8.96 -2.61
C ALA A 160 -23.85 -10.00 -2.45
N PHE A 161 -23.94 -10.97 -3.37
CA PHE A 161 -24.87 -12.10 -3.23
C PHE A 161 -24.48 -13.10 -2.11
N LEU A 162 -23.19 -13.19 -1.78
CA LEU A 162 -22.69 -14.05 -0.70
C LEU A 162 -22.79 -13.38 0.67
N LEU A 163 -22.67 -12.05 0.69
CA LEU A 163 -22.73 -11.18 1.87
C LEU A 163 -24.13 -10.57 2.01
N THR A 164 -25.13 -11.43 2.25
CA THR A 164 -26.48 -10.97 2.65
C THR A 164 -26.45 -10.42 4.08
N ASP A 165 -27.46 -9.63 4.49
CA ASP A 165 -27.53 -9.03 5.84
C ASP A 165 -27.41 -10.08 6.96
N ASP A 166 -27.98 -11.28 6.75
CA ASP A 166 -27.88 -12.44 7.65
C ASP A 166 -26.49 -13.13 7.65
N ARG A 167 -25.63 -12.83 6.67
CA ARG A 167 -24.28 -13.40 6.47
C ARG A 167 -23.16 -12.36 6.56
N SER A 168 -23.45 -11.21 7.17
CA SER A 168 -22.53 -10.08 7.31
C SER A 168 -21.29 -10.35 8.18
N LEU A 169 -21.25 -11.46 8.93
CA LEU A 169 -20.16 -11.86 9.83
C LEU A 169 -19.20 -12.92 9.26
N LEU A 170 -19.20 -13.15 7.95
CA LEU A 170 -18.26 -14.08 7.32
C LEU A 170 -16.83 -13.52 7.35
N SER A 171 -15.88 -14.33 7.83
CA SER A 171 -14.45 -14.01 7.71
C SER A 171 -13.99 -14.03 6.25
N ASP A 172 -12.94 -13.28 5.92
CA ASP A 172 -12.33 -13.28 4.58
C ASP A 172 -12.01 -14.69 4.07
N ALA A 173 -11.53 -15.57 4.95
CA ALA A 173 -11.24 -16.97 4.61
C ALA A 173 -12.51 -17.73 4.20
N SER A 174 -13.63 -17.49 4.88
CA SER A 174 -14.92 -18.08 4.54
C SER A 174 -15.44 -17.58 3.20
N ILE A 175 -15.32 -16.28 2.93
CA ILE A 175 -15.70 -15.67 1.65
C ILE A 175 -14.87 -16.27 0.52
N ASN A 176 -13.55 -16.34 0.69
CA ASN A 176 -12.64 -16.95 -0.29
C ASN A 176 -12.98 -18.43 -0.56
N GLY A 177 -13.30 -19.20 0.48
CA GLY A 177 -13.71 -20.60 0.34
C GLY A 177 -15.01 -20.77 -0.45
N LEU A 178 -16.03 -19.96 -0.16
CA LEU A 178 -17.30 -19.97 -0.89
C LEU A 178 -17.10 -19.56 -2.35
N ARG A 179 -16.29 -18.52 -2.57
CA ARG A 179 -15.98 -18.01 -3.91
C ARG A 179 -15.21 -19.02 -4.75
N ALA A 180 -14.16 -19.63 -4.19
CA ALA A 180 -13.41 -20.71 -4.84
C ALA A 180 -14.31 -21.89 -5.23
N THR A 181 -15.27 -22.25 -4.37
CA THR A 181 -16.25 -23.31 -4.66
C THR A 181 -17.17 -22.92 -5.83
N ARG A 182 -17.73 -21.70 -5.81
CA ARG A 182 -18.60 -21.19 -6.88
C ARG A 182 -17.86 -21.10 -8.21
N ASP A 183 -16.66 -20.56 -8.21
CA ASP A 183 -15.81 -20.42 -9.39
C ASP A 183 -15.42 -21.81 -9.94
N GLY A 184 -15.14 -22.76 -9.05
CA GLY A 184 -14.90 -24.16 -9.41
C GLY A 184 -16.10 -24.80 -10.13
N VAL A 185 -17.31 -24.63 -9.62
CA VAL A 185 -18.53 -25.15 -10.29
C VAL A 185 -18.75 -24.48 -11.64
N LYS A 186 -18.52 -23.17 -11.73
CA LYS A 186 -18.67 -22.39 -12.98
C LYS A 186 -17.66 -22.85 -14.04
N PHE A 187 -16.40 -23.06 -13.65
CA PHE A 187 -15.32 -23.40 -14.56
C PHE A 187 -15.30 -24.88 -14.95
N PHE A 188 -15.46 -25.78 -13.98
CA PHE A 188 -15.34 -27.23 -14.23
C PHE A 188 -16.66 -27.93 -14.54
N GLY A 189 -17.80 -27.36 -14.13
CA GLY A 189 -19.13 -27.95 -14.34
C GLY A 189 -20.04 -27.10 -15.23
N ASN A 190 -19.51 -26.11 -15.96
CA ASN A 190 -20.29 -25.17 -16.76
C ASN A 190 -21.47 -24.53 -15.98
N GLY A 191 -21.29 -24.32 -14.67
CA GLY A 191 -22.33 -23.78 -13.79
C GLY A 191 -23.30 -24.81 -13.21
N LYS A 192 -23.15 -26.10 -13.56
CA LYS A 192 -23.94 -27.20 -13.00
C LYS A 192 -23.09 -28.06 -12.06
N PRO A 193 -23.48 -28.21 -10.78
CA PRO A 193 -22.70 -28.98 -9.81
C PRO A 193 -22.49 -30.45 -10.20
N HIS A 194 -23.47 -31.07 -10.86
CA HIS A 194 -23.40 -32.50 -11.24
C HIS A 194 -22.46 -32.79 -12.41
N GLU A 195 -22.06 -31.77 -13.18
CA GLU A 195 -21.10 -31.92 -14.28
C GLU A 195 -19.65 -31.77 -13.80
N VAL A 196 -19.43 -31.37 -12.53
CA VAL A 196 -18.09 -31.20 -11.98
C VAL A 196 -17.42 -32.56 -11.78
N PRO A 197 -16.25 -32.83 -12.41
CA PRO A 197 -15.57 -34.10 -12.28
C PRO A 197 -15.02 -34.29 -10.86
N ILE A 198 -15.37 -35.40 -10.23
CA ILE A 198 -14.85 -35.77 -8.92
C ILE A 198 -13.46 -36.39 -9.11
N THR A 199 -12.42 -35.57 -8.93
CA THR A 199 -11.03 -36.01 -9.02
C THR A 199 -10.55 -36.65 -7.72
N LYS A 200 -9.54 -37.53 -7.80
CA LYS A 200 -8.90 -38.11 -6.61
C LYS A 200 -8.35 -37.04 -5.65
N ALA A 201 -7.79 -35.97 -6.20
CA ALA A 201 -7.30 -34.84 -5.42
C ALA A 201 -8.43 -34.13 -4.63
N LEU A 202 -9.64 -34.03 -5.19
CA LEU A 202 -10.79 -33.48 -4.49
C LEU A 202 -11.21 -34.37 -3.31
N ILE A 203 -11.25 -35.70 -3.53
CA ILE A 203 -11.56 -36.67 -2.48
C ILE A 203 -10.54 -36.60 -1.35
N ASP A 204 -9.25 -36.57 -1.68
CA ASP A 204 -8.17 -36.49 -0.69
C ASP A 204 -8.19 -35.14 0.06
N SER A 205 -8.59 -34.06 -0.61
CA SER A 205 -8.76 -32.75 0.03
C SER A 205 -9.90 -32.76 1.05
N ILE A 206 -11.03 -33.39 0.72
CA ILE A 206 -12.18 -33.52 1.64
C ILE A 206 -11.81 -34.38 2.85
N ARG A 207 -11.15 -35.53 2.62
CA ARG A 207 -10.70 -36.42 3.71
C ARG A 207 -9.79 -35.70 4.71
N ASN A 208 -8.93 -34.82 4.22
CA ASN A 208 -7.99 -34.06 5.04
C ASN A 208 -8.56 -32.73 5.57
N ALA A 209 -9.78 -32.34 5.20
CA ALA A 209 -10.34 -31.03 5.54
C ALA A 209 -10.45 -30.82 7.07
N HIS A 210 -10.90 -31.83 7.80
CA HIS A 210 -11.00 -31.77 9.26
C HIS A 210 -9.63 -31.62 9.92
N SER A 211 -8.64 -32.40 9.50
CA SER A 211 -7.26 -32.30 10.02
C SER A 211 -6.67 -30.90 9.77
N ARG A 212 -6.85 -30.35 8.56
CA ARG A 212 -6.42 -28.98 8.22
C ARG A 212 -7.12 -27.93 9.10
N TYR A 213 -8.40 -28.11 9.37
CA TYR A 213 -9.15 -27.23 10.26
C TYR A 213 -8.61 -27.26 11.69
N CYS A 214 -8.32 -28.43 12.25
CA CYS A 214 -7.70 -28.55 13.57
C CYS A 214 -6.35 -27.82 13.63
N ILE A 215 -5.48 -28.02 12.63
CA ILE A 215 -4.17 -27.35 12.56
C ILE A 215 -4.34 -25.82 12.50
N ASP A 216 -5.31 -25.32 11.72
CA ASP A 216 -5.56 -23.89 11.60
C ASP A 216 -6.11 -23.29 12.92
N LEU A 217 -6.96 -24.02 13.65
CA LEU A 217 -7.42 -23.63 14.97
C LEU A 217 -6.26 -23.50 15.97
N GLU A 218 -5.36 -24.49 16.01
CA GLU A 218 -4.17 -24.46 16.88
C GLU A 218 -3.28 -23.26 16.55
N LYS A 219 -3.05 -23.01 15.25
CA LYS A 219 -2.26 -21.87 14.80
C LYS A 219 -2.87 -20.54 15.23
N ARG A 220 -4.19 -20.37 15.07
CA ARG A 220 -4.90 -19.16 15.53
C ARG A 220 -4.78 -18.97 17.04
N GLN A 221 -4.88 -20.03 17.83
CA GLN A 221 -4.67 -19.96 19.27
C GLN A 221 -3.26 -19.50 19.62
N GLN A 222 -2.24 -20.07 18.97
CA GLN A 222 -0.85 -19.65 19.17
C GLN A 222 -0.62 -18.18 18.78
N GLU A 223 -1.18 -17.72 17.65
CA GLU A 223 -1.08 -16.33 17.22
C GLU A 223 -1.75 -15.37 18.21
N LEU A 224 -2.89 -15.75 18.80
CA LEU A 224 -3.54 -14.97 19.85
C LEU A 224 -2.67 -14.89 21.11
N LEU A 225 -2.09 -16.01 21.56
CA LEU A 225 -1.19 -16.04 22.71
C LEU A 225 0.05 -15.17 22.48
N ILE A 226 0.64 -15.22 21.29
CA ILE A 226 1.78 -14.37 20.91
C ILE A 226 1.38 -12.89 20.96
N LYS A 227 0.22 -12.52 20.38
CA LYS A 227 -0.28 -11.14 20.42
C LYS A 227 -0.56 -10.66 21.85
N GLU A 228 -1.11 -11.49 22.71
CA GLU A 228 -1.32 -11.16 24.12
C GLU A 228 -0.01 -10.97 24.87
N ASN A 229 0.97 -11.84 24.65
CA ASN A 229 2.29 -11.73 25.27
C ASN A 229 3.01 -10.45 24.82
N LEU A 230 2.94 -10.12 23.52
CA LEU A 230 3.49 -8.86 23.00
C LEU A 230 2.82 -7.64 23.63
N LYS A 231 1.49 -7.66 23.81
CA LYS A 231 0.77 -6.58 24.51
C LYS A 231 1.19 -6.48 25.98
N LYS A 232 1.32 -7.59 26.69
CA LYS A 232 1.78 -7.63 28.08
C LYS A 232 3.21 -7.11 28.21
N GLU A 233 4.12 -7.51 27.33
CA GLU A 233 5.49 -6.99 27.31
C GLU A 233 5.54 -5.48 27.04
N GLN A 234 4.73 -4.98 26.10
CA GLN A 234 4.61 -3.54 25.84
C GLN A 234 4.08 -2.80 27.07
N GLN A 235 3.05 -3.34 27.74
CA GLN A 235 2.53 -2.76 28.98
C GLN A 235 3.58 -2.75 30.10
N ILE A 236 4.34 -3.83 30.28
CA ILE A 236 5.42 -3.91 31.27
C ILE A 236 6.51 -2.87 30.96
N LYS A 237 6.94 -2.76 29.69
CA LYS A 237 7.93 -1.76 29.26
C LYS A 237 7.41 -0.33 29.53
N ASN A 238 6.15 -0.05 29.20
CA ASN A 238 5.52 1.24 29.48
C ASN A 238 5.45 1.53 30.99
N ASN A 239 5.02 0.57 31.80
CA ASN A 239 4.94 0.74 33.26
C ASN A 239 6.33 0.96 33.88
N CYS A 240 7.36 0.23 33.43
CA CYS A 240 8.74 0.44 33.86
C CYS A 240 9.25 1.83 33.47
N PHE A 241 8.90 2.31 32.27
CA PHE A 241 9.26 3.63 31.80
C PHE A 241 8.60 4.73 32.65
N ILE A 242 7.29 4.63 32.92
CA ILE A 242 6.54 5.56 33.77
C ILE A 242 7.14 5.58 35.18
N LYS A 243 7.43 4.42 35.77
CA LYS A 243 8.05 4.33 37.09
C LYS A 243 9.42 5.03 37.14
N LYS A 244 10.26 4.82 36.12
CA LYS A 244 11.56 5.48 36.02
C LYS A 244 11.43 7.00 35.87
N GLN A 245 10.44 7.46 35.10
CA GLN A 245 10.15 8.88 34.93
C GLN A 245 9.71 9.53 36.25
N ASN A 246 8.78 8.90 36.98
CA ASN A 246 8.32 9.41 38.28
C ASN A 246 9.45 9.50 39.31
N ASN A 247 10.29 8.46 39.42
CA ASN A 247 11.44 8.49 40.32
C ASN A 247 12.39 9.67 40.03
N LEU A 248 12.65 9.97 38.76
CA LEU A 248 13.51 11.10 38.37
C LEU A 248 12.85 12.45 38.71
N TYR A 249 11.53 12.57 38.55
CA TYR A 249 10.78 13.75 38.96
C TYR A 249 10.81 13.97 40.48
N ASP A 250 10.65 12.91 41.27
CA ASP A 250 10.74 12.98 42.74
C ASP A 250 12.15 13.38 43.19
N GLU A 251 13.18 12.80 42.57
CA GLU A 251 14.57 13.17 42.81
C GLU A 251 14.83 14.65 42.43
N GLN A 252 14.32 15.12 41.29
CA GLN A 252 14.44 16.52 40.88
C GLN A 252 13.77 17.47 41.90
N LYS A 253 12.59 17.10 42.41
CA LYS A 253 11.89 17.87 43.45
C LYS A 253 12.71 17.94 44.74
N SER A 254 13.34 16.83 45.14
CA SER A 254 14.22 16.79 46.32
C SER A 254 15.47 17.67 46.16
N LEU A 255 16.10 17.63 44.98
CA LEU A 255 17.27 18.46 44.65
C LEU A 255 16.92 19.95 44.64
N HIS A 256 15.74 20.32 44.12
CA HIS A 256 15.29 21.70 44.12
C HIS A 256 15.04 22.21 45.54
N LYS A 257 14.45 21.38 46.42
CA LYS A 257 14.31 21.70 47.85
C LYS A 257 15.69 21.92 48.51
N ASN A 258 16.67 21.06 48.22
CA ASN A 258 18.02 21.23 48.72
C ASN A 258 18.67 22.53 48.21
N LEU A 259 18.45 22.89 46.95
CA LEU A 259 18.93 24.16 46.37
C LEU A 259 18.33 25.36 47.11
N THR A 260 17.02 25.34 47.40
CA THR A 260 16.40 26.42 48.20
C THR A 260 16.97 26.53 49.61
N ASN A 261 17.35 25.41 50.24
CA ASN A 261 17.99 25.43 51.56
C ASN A 261 19.44 25.96 51.49
N ILE A 262 20.20 25.58 50.46
CA ILE A 262 21.57 26.08 50.24
C ILE A 262 21.55 27.58 49.97
N GLN A 263 20.59 28.07 49.18
CA GLN A 263 20.44 29.50 48.92
C GLN A 263 20.21 30.28 50.21
N LYS A 264 19.28 29.83 51.07
CA LYS A 264 19.07 30.45 52.38
C LYS A 264 20.33 30.49 53.24
N MET A 265 21.14 29.43 53.21
CA MET A 265 22.40 29.35 53.96
C MET A 265 23.45 30.34 53.42
N ILE A 266 23.51 30.54 52.10
CA ILE A 266 24.37 31.54 51.47
C ILE A 266 23.87 32.95 51.82
N ASP A 267 22.56 33.20 51.71
CA ASP A 267 21.94 34.49 52.03
C ASP A 267 22.24 34.88 53.49
N GLU A 268 22.06 33.93 54.43
CA GLU A 268 22.41 34.12 55.84
C GLU A 268 23.90 34.44 56.03
N GLY A 269 24.80 33.70 55.35
CA GLY A 269 26.23 33.97 55.37
C GLY A 269 26.58 35.36 54.83
N THR A 270 25.91 35.82 53.76
CA THR A 270 26.12 37.16 53.19
C THR A 270 25.60 38.27 54.10
N GLU A 271 24.49 38.05 54.79
CA GLU A 271 23.94 39.01 55.75
C GLU A 271 24.88 39.16 56.96
N ARG A 272 25.42 38.06 57.48
CA ARG A 272 26.43 38.08 58.56
C ARG A 272 27.71 38.78 58.12
N LEU A 273 28.18 38.52 56.89
CA LEU A 273 29.36 39.17 56.34
C LEU A 273 29.19 40.70 56.22
N THR A 274 28.05 41.17 55.70
CA THR A 274 27.79 42.62 55.56
C THR A 274 27.74 43.34 56.91
N LYS A 275 27.16 42.70 57.95
CA LYS A 275 27.17 43.20 59.33
C LYS A 275 28.58 43.20 59.95
N ALA A 276 29.36 42.16 59.72
CA ALA A 276 30.73 42.06 60.26
C ALA A 276 31.67 43.11 59.62
N ILE A 277 31.49 43.39 58.32
CA ILE A 277 32.24 44.44 57.60
C ILE A 277 31.96 45.84 58.18
N SER A 278 30.70 46.16 58.50
CA SER A 278 30.36 47.47 59.07
C SER A 278 30.88 47.66 60.50
N LEU A 279 31.02 46.56 61.25
CA LEU A 279 31.54 46.55 62.63
C LEU A 279 33.07 46.38 62.73
N LYS A 280 33.76 46.12 61.60
CA LYS A 280 35.21 45.80 61.52
C LYS A 280 35.63 44.59 62.38
N ASP A 281 34.75 43.60 62.55
CA ASP A 281 35.06 42.35 63.25
C ASP A 281 35.70 41.34 62.29
N PHE A 282 37.03 41.25 62.33
CA PHE A 282 37.79 40.36 61.45
C PHE A 282 37.54 38.86 61.69
N LYS A 283 37.16 38.45 62.91
CA LYS A 283 36.85 37.04 63.20
C LYS A 283 35.53 36.62 62.58
N GLU A 284 34.50 37.46 62.70
CA GLU A 284 33.18 37.15 62.14
C GLU A 284 33.15 37.27 60.60
N ILE A 285 34.05 38.07 60.03
CA ILE A 285 34.30 38.09 58.58
C ILE A 285 34.82 36.72 58.11
N GLU A 286 35.82 36.14 58.79
CA GLU A 286 36.41 34.85 58.42
C GLU A 286 35.41 33.70 58.54
N THR A 287 34.62 33.65 59.63
CA THR A 287 33.58 32.62 59.83
C THR A 287 32.47 32.71 58.78
N SER A 288 32.03 33.92 58.43
CA SER A 288 31.02 34.16 57.39
C SER A 288 31.53 33.77 56.00
N LEU A 289 32.82 34.02 55.69
CA LEU A 289 33.45 33.62 54.44
C LEU A 289 33.48 32.09 54.29
N LEU A 290 33.87 31.36 55.35
CA LEU A 290 33.89 29.89 55.35
C LEU A 290 32.48 29.30 55.15
N LEU A 291 31.45 29.92 55.71
CA LEU A 291 30.05 29.51 55.52
C LEU A 291 29.60 29.67 54.07
N ILE A 292 29.94 30.81 53.44
CA ILE A 292 29.65 31.09 52.04
C ILE A 292 30.42 30.11 51.13
N GLU A 293 31.70 29.86 51.41
CA GLU A 293 32.52 28.92 50.62
C GLU A 293 31.97 27.49 50.71
N GLY A 294 31.60 27.04 51.92
CA GLY A 294 30.94 25.75 52.13
C GLY A 294 29.58 25.65 51.42
N GLY A 295 28.80 26.73 51.41
CA GLY A 295 27.55 26.85 50.66
C GLY A 295 27.76 26.76 49.15
N ASN A 296 28.73 27.51 48.61
CA ASN A 296 29.08 27.50 47.19
C ASN A 296 29.56 26.10 46.73
N LYS A 297 30.33 25.40 47.55
CA LYS A 297 30.75 24.02 47.25
C LYS A 297 29.56 23.06 47.18
N LYS A 298 28.62 23.13 48.13
CA LYS A 298 27.37 22.35 48.10
C LYS A 298 26.47 22.72 46.93
N LEU A 299 26.41 24.00 46.57
CA LEU A 299 25.66 24.50 45.41
C LEU A 299 26.21 23.91 44.11
N ALA A 300 27.53 23.93 43.92
CA ALA A 300 28.18 23.34 42.76
C ALA A 300 27.85 21.85 42.63
N MET A 301 27.99 21.08 43.72
CA MET A 301 27.65 19.65 43.73
C MET A 301 26.17 19.43 43.38
N THR A 302 25.24 20.14 44.01
CA THR A 302 23.79 19.99 43.76
C THR A 302 23.42 20.34 42.32
N ASN A 303 24.03 21.38 41.75
CA ASN A 303 23.83 21.76 40.34
C ASN A 303 24.30 20.67 39.36
N THR A 304 25.44 20.01 39.62
CA THR A 304 25.86 18.88 38.77
C THR A 304 24.85 17.73 38.76
N HIS A 305 24.26 17.41 39.92
CA HIS A 305 23.20 16.40 40.03
C HIS A 305 21.92 16.80 39.29
N ILE A 306 21.52 18.07 39.34
CA ILE A 306 20.36 18.59 38.60
C ILE A 306 20.58 18.48 37.08
N VAL A 307 21.77 18.87 36.59
CA VAL A 307 22.12 18.76 35.17
C VAL A 307 22.10 17.29 34.72
N TYR A 308 22.66 16.39 35.53
CA TYR A 308 22.65 14.95 35.25
C TYR A 308 21.23 14.39 35.16
N ASN A 309 20.37 14.68 36.14
CA ASN A 309 18.98 14.20 36.15
C ASN A 309 18.16 14.78 34.98
N THR A 310 18.35 16.07 34.68
CA THR A 310 17.71 16.73 33.52
C THR A 310 18.11 16.07 32.19
N ASN A 311 19.40 15.70 32.04
CA ASN A 311 19.87 14.96 30.86
C ASN A 311 19.21 13.58 30.76
N GLN A 312 19.05 12.87 31.87
CA GLN A 312 18.36 11.56 31.88
C GLN A 312 16.88 11.68 31.49
N LEU A 313 16.16 12.69 31.98
CA LEU A 313 14.78 12.97 31.59
C LEU A 313 14.67 13.30 30.08
N ASN A 314 15.60 14.11 29.56
CA ASN A 314 15.64 14.45 28.14
C ASN A 314 15.94 13.22 27.26
N GLN A 315 16.83 12.33 27.68
CA GLN A 315 17.09 11.08 26.98
C GLN A 315 15.87 10.15 26.97
N LEU A 316 15.14 10.07 28.08
CA LEU A 316 13.90 9.31 28.17
C LEU A 316 12.82 9.88 27.23
N ARG A 317 12.63 11.20 27.20
CA ARG A 317 11.69 11.86 26.28
C ARG A 317 12.03 11.62 24.81
N LYS A 318 13.33 11.62 24.45
CA LYS A 318 13.77 11.29 23.09
C LYS A 318 13.45 9.85 22.70
N LYS A 319 13.51 8.90 23.64
CA LYS A 319 13.13 7.50 23.43
C LYS A 319 11.61 7.29 23.27
N GLN A 320 10.79 8.24 23.69
CA GLN A 320 9.32 8.20 23.56
C GLN A 320 8.82 8.69 22.18
N LYS A 321 9.63 9.48 21.46
CA LYS A 321 9.27 10.06 20.14
C LYS A 321 9.70 9.20 18.94
N LYS A 322 10.42 8.10 19.16
CA LYS A 322 10.81 7.12 18.14
C LYS A 322 9.97 5.87 18.30
#